data_AF-A0A645EG21-F1
#
_entry.id   AF-A0A645EG21-F1
#
_cell.length_a   1.000
_cell.length_b   1.000
_cell.length_c   1.000
_cell.angle_alpha   90.00
_cell.angle_beta   90.00
_cell.angle_gamma   90.00
#
_symmetry.space_group_name_H-M   'P 1'
#
loop_
_entity.id
_entity.type
_entity.pdbx_description
1 polymer ?
#
loop_
_entity_poly.entity_id
_entity_poly.type
_entity_poly.pdbx_seq_one_letter_code
_entity_poly.pdbx_strand_id
1 'polypeptide(L)' 'MFFFLLSESDISKFISGDHFNIPVSKRNKFDTYESAVKARKDDAKHHLKILKLLGNGSYSIIDR' A
#
# COMPACT_ATOMS: atom_id res chain seq x y z
N MET A 1 8.82 9.73 -1.20
CA MET A 1 7.83 9.13 -0.28
C MET A 1 6.89 8.31 -1.16
N PHE A 2 6.50 7.10 -0.75
CA PHE A 2 5.68 6.22 -1.59
C PHE A 2 4.43 5.75 -0.85
N PHE A 3 3.38 5.45 -1.60
CA PHE A 3 2.13 4.92 -1.09
C PHE A 3 1.83 3.60 -1.79
N PHE A 4 1.33 2.61 -1.05
CA PHE A 4 0.97 1.31 -1.59
C PHE A 4 -0.47 1.01 -1.21
N LEU A 5 -1.24 0.43 -2.13
CA LEU A 5 -2.59 -0.03 -1.85
C LEU A 5 -2.58 -1.57 -1.73
N LEU A 6 -2.63 -2.06 -0.51
CA LEU A 6 -2.38 -3.48 -0.18
C LEU A 6 -3.47 -4.05 0.71
N SER A 7 -3.67 -5.37 0.63
CA SER A 7 -4.51 -6.10 1.58
C SER A 7 -3.79 -6.18 2.93
N GLU A 8 -4.52 -6.50 4.00
CA GLU A 8 -3.90 -6.74 5.31
C GLU A 8 -2.84 -7.86 5.27
N SER A 9 -3.10 -8.91 4.47
CA SER A 9 -2.15 -10.01 4.29
C SER A 9 -0.86 -9.58 3.57
N ASP A 10 -0.95 -8.72 2.55
CA ASP A 10 0.23 -8.22 1.84
C ASP A 10 0.96 -7.13 2.65
N ILE A 11 0.25 -6.36 3.49
CA ILE A 11 0.88 -5.48 4.48
C ILE A 11 1.68 -6.30 5.49
N SER A 12 1.14 -7.41 6.00
CA SER A 12 1.86 -8.30 6.91
C SER A 12 3.17 -8.80 6.30
N LYS A 13 3.15 -9.24 5.03
CA LYS A 13 4.37 -9.62 4.29
C LYS A 13 5.33 -8.44 4.12
N PHE A 14 4.81 -7.24 3.90
CA PHE A 14 5.66 -6.06 3.76
C PHE A 14 6.44 -5.76 5.05
N ILE A 15 5.75 -5.86 6.19
CA ILE A 15 6.31 -5.60 7.52
C ILE A 15 7.27 -6.71 7.96
N SER A 16 6.99 -7.97 7.59
CA SER A 16 7.88 -9.10 7.92
C SER A 16 9.15 -9.15 7.08
N GLY A 17 9.31 -8.26 6.10
CA GLY A 17 10.42 -8.28 5.15
C GLY A 17 10.19 -9.19 3.94
N ASP A 18 9.07 -9.91 3.89
CA ASP A 18 8.66 -10.81 2.79
C ASP A 18 7.96 -10.08 1.63
N HIS A 19 8.19 -8.78 1.46
CA HIS A 19 7.58 -7.96 0.41
C HIS A 19 7.87 -8.47 -1.01
N PHE A 20 8.97 -9.22 -1.20
CA PHE A 20 9.29 -9.89 -2.47
C PHE A 20 8.25 -10.94 -2.88
N ASN A 21 7.53 -11.53 -1.91
CA ASN A 21 6.45 -12.49 -2.14
C ASN A 21 5.11 -11.82 -2.52
N ILE A 22 5.03 -10.50 -2.50
CA ILE A 22 3.86 -9.76 -3.01
C ILE A 22 4.00 -9.67 -4.54
N PRO A 23 3.08 -10.22 -5.34
CA PRO A 23 3.14 -10.14 -6.80
C PRO A 23 3.24 -8.69 -7.28
N VAL A 24 4.07 -8.40 -8.29
CA VAL A 24 4.28 -7.04 -8.81
C VAL A 24 2.94 -6.39 -9.22
N SER A 25 2.04 -7.17 -9.83
CA SER A 25 0.69 -6.72 -10.21
C SER A 25 -0.19 -6.29 -9.04
N LYS A 26 0.14 -6.70 -7.81
CA LYS A 26 -0.60 -6.37 -6.58
C LYS A 26 0.05 -5.28 -5.74
N ARG A 27 1.27 -4.84 -6.08
CA ARG A 27 2.00 -3.84 -5.28
C ARG A 27 1.37 -2.44 -5.33
N ASN A 28 0.52 -2.13 -6.32
CA ASN A 28 -0.24 -0.87 -6.44
C ASN A 28 0.50 0.34 -5.84
N LYS A 29 1.67 0.67 -6.40
CA LYS A 29 2.54 1.74 -5.91
C LYS A 29 2.11 3.08 -6.51
N PHE A 30 2.07 4.11 -5.67
CA PHE A 30 1.73 5.48 -6.04
C PHE A 30 2.75 6.46 -5.44
N ASP A 31 3.01 7.55 -6.16
CA ASP A 31 3.93 8.60 -5.71
C ASP A 31 3.26 9.64 -4.81
N THR A 32 1.92 9.73 -4.85
CA THR A 32 1.12 10.68 -4.07
C THR A 32 -0.01 9.99 -3.30
N TYR A 33 -0.45 10.61 -2.21
CA TYR A 33 -1.55 10.10 -1.39
C TYR A 33 -2.87 10.18 -2.15
N GLU A 34 -3.08 11.26 -2.89
CA GLU A 34 -4.28 11.56 -3.65
C GLU A 34 -4.51 10.49 -4.73
N SER A 35 -3.45 10.05 -5.42
CA SER A 35 -3.53 8.98 -6.41
C SER A 35 -3.90 7.63 -5.76
N ALA A 36 -3.35 7.33 -4.58
CA ALA A 36 -3.70 6.11 -3.85
C ALA A 36 -5.15 6.12 -3.36
N VAL A 37 -5.64 7.26 -2.85
CA VAL A 37 -7.04 7.44 -2.44
C VAL A 37 -7.98 7.34 -3.62
N LYS A 38 -7.65 7.97 -4.75
CA LYS A 38 -8.43 7.89 -5.98
C LYS A 38 -8.52 6.44 -6.47
N ALA A 39 -7.40 5.73 -6.56
CA ALA A 39 -7.39 4.32 -6.96
C ALA A 39 -8.20 3.42 -6.01
N ARG A 40 -8.16 3.69 -4.68
CA ARG A 40 -8.98 2.96 -3.71
C ARG A 40 -10.49 3.15 -3.95
N LYS A 41 -10.90 4.35 -4.37
CA LYS A 41 -12.30 4.70 -4.65
C LYS A 41 -12.76 4.19 -6.02
N ASP A 42 -11.94 4.39 -7.05
CA ASP A 42 -12.31 4.11 -8.45
C ASP A 42 -12.30 2.60 -8.77
N ASP A 43 -11.39 1.83 -8.18
CA ASP A 43 -11.25 0.39 -8.48
C ASP A 43 -12.14 -0.53 -7.60
N ALA A 44 -13.08 0.02 -6.83
CA ALA A 44 -13.84 -0.70 -5.80
C ALA A 44 -12.95 -1.45 -4.78
N LYS A 45 -11.70 -1.02 -4.63
CA LYS A 45 -10.68 -1.61 -3.73
C LYS A 45 -10.84 -1.12 -2.29
N HIS A 46 -12.07 -0.90 -1.83
CA HIS A 46 -12.37 -0.39 -0.48
C HIS A 46 -11.82 -1.26 0.65
N HIS A 47 -11.59 -2.56 0.38
CA HIS A 47 -11.01 -3.52 1.31
C HIS A 47 -9.48 -3.42 1.44
N LEU A 48 -8.82 -2.62 0.59
CA LEU A 48 -7.37 -2.40 0.65
C LEU A 48 -7.03 -1.16 1.48
N LYS A 49 -5.93 -1.24 2.21
CA LYS A 49 -5.42 -0.15 3.05
C LYS A 49 -4.26 0.56 2.35
N ILE A 50 -4.09 1.84 2.65
CA ILE A 50 -2.99 2.63 2.11
C ILE A 50 -1.80 2.53 3.07
N LEU A 51 -0.71 1.93 2.62
CA LEU A 51 0.57 1.90 3.33
C LEU A 51 1.44 3.07 2.84
N LYS A 52 1.72 4.03 3.71
CA LYS A 52 2.64 5.14 3.46
C LYS A 52 4.05 4.74 3.88
N LEU A 53 4.99 4.71 2.95
CA LEU A 53 6.41 4.43 3.20
C LEU A 53 7.22 5.74 3.27
N LEU A 54 7.87 5.95 4.41
CA LEU A 54 8.75 7.08 4.70
C LEU A 54 10.17 6.80 4.19
N GLY A 55 10.93 7.86 3.90
CA GLY A 55 12.27 7.74 3.29
C GLY A 55 13.32 7.02 4.15
N ASN A 56 13.05 6.85 5.44
CA ASN A 56 13.89 6.12 6.40
C ASN A 56 13.47 4.64 6.56
N GLY A 57 12.56 4.13 5.72
CA GLY A 57 12.04 2.77 5.79
C GLY A 57 10.91 2.56 6.81
N SER A 58 10.58 3.57 7.62
CA SER A 58 9.39 3.54 8.48
C SER A 58 8.11 3.58 7.63
N TYR A 59 7.01 3.07 8.16
CA TYR A 59 5.72 3.08 7.47
C TYR A 59 4.57 3.52 8.36
N SER A 60 3.44 3.89 7.75
CA SER A 60 2.17 4.16 8.43
C SER A 60 1.01 3.61 7.61
N ILE A 61 0.03 3.00 8.28
CA ILE A 61 -1.17 2.45 7.63
C ILE A 61 -2.29 3.47 7.77
N ILE A 62 -2.92 3.83 6.65
CA ILE A 62 -4.04 4.77 6.59
C ILE A 62 -5.30 3.97 6.23
N ASP A 63 -6.23 3.90 7.19
CA ASP A 63 -7.45 3.09 7.15
C ASP A 63 -8.73 3.94 7.29
N ARG A 64 -8.70 5.18 6.78
CA ARG A 64 -9.84 6.11 6.72
C ARG A 64 -10.22 6.41 5.29
#